data_AF-A0A8X8VVL5-F1
#
_entry.id   AF-A0A8X8VVL5-F1
#
_cell.length_a   1.000
_cell.length_b   1.000
_cell.length_c   1.000
_cell.angle_alpha   90.00
_cell.angle_beta   90.00
_cell.angle_gamma   90.00
#
_symmetry.space_group_name_H-M   'P 1'
#
loop_
_entity.id
_entity.type
_entity.pdbx_description
1 polymer ?
#
loop_
_entity_poly.entity_id
_entity_poly.type
_entity_poly.pdbx_seq_one_letter_code
_entity_poly.pdbx_strand_id
1 'polypeptide(L)'
;MQTFIDFIEEWVNICKAAKAKVRTECKDLDFGEQCSHLEKEAVNVSLGNLLTYPFVREGVVKKTLSLKGGHYDFVKGAFQLWNLDFNLSPCLSL
;
A
#
# COMPACT_ATOMS: atom_id res chain seq x y z
N MET A 1 -12.69 -5.75 29.04
CA MET A 1 -12.57 -7.10 28.44
C MET A 1 -12.32 -6.88 26.97
N GLN A 2 -11.09 -7.11 26.51
CA GLN A 2 -10.74 -6.93 25.09
C GLN A 2 -11.50 -7.96 24.27
N THR A 3 -12.28 -7.51 23.29
CA THR A 3 -12.96 -8.39 22.35
C THR A 3 -12.04 -8.69 21.17
N PHE A 4 -12.30 -9.79 20.46
CA PHE A 4 -11.55 -10.14 19.24
C PHE A 4 -11.64 -9.05 18.16
N ILE A 5 -12.75 -8.29 18.13
CA ILE A 5 -12.96 -7.17 17.23
C ILE A 5 -11.93 -6.07 17.49
N ASP A 6 -11.64 -5.77 18.75
CA ASP A 6 -10.71 -4.70 19.11
C ASP A 6 -9.29 -4.97 18.56
N PHE A 7 -8.87 -6.25 18.50
CA PHE A 7 -7.61 -6.62 17.88
C PHE A 7 -7.64 -6.47 16.35
N ILE A 8 -8.74 -6.88 15.71
CA ILE A 8 -8.91 -6.72 14.26
C ILE A 8 -8.88 -5.24 13.89
N GLU A 9 -9.62 -4.40 14.61
CA GLU A 9 -9.71 -2.97 14.35
C GLU A 9 -8.35 -2.29 14.48
N GLU A 10 -7.60 -2.60 15.54
CA GLU A 10 -6.25 -2.04 15.72
C GLU A 10 -5.30 -2.49 14.61
N TRP A 11 -5.36 -3.77 14.22
CA TRP A 11 -4.52 -4.31 13.15
C TRP A 11 -4.81 -3.65 11.79
N VAL A 12 -6.08 -3.54 11.39
CA VAL A 12 -6.45 -2.95 10.09
C VAL A 12 -6.30 -1.43 10.06
N ASN A 13 -6.10 -0.78 11.22
CA ASN A 13 -5.95 0.66 11.36
C ASN A 13 -4.75 1.22 10.56
N ILE A 14 -3.73 0.39 10.28
CA ILE A 14 -2.60 0.75 9.42
C ILE A 14 -3.05 1.24 8.04
N CYS A 15 -4.18 0.75 7.54
CA CYS A 15 -4.76 1.12 6.24
C CYS A 15 -5.73 2.30 6.30
N LYS A 16 -5.88 2.97 7.45
CA LYS A 16 -6.83 4.07 7.64
C LYS A 16 -6.61 5.21 6.64
N ALA A 17 -5.35 5.54 6.33
CA ALA A 17 -5.02 6.54 5.32
C ALA A 17 -5.47 6.13 3.91
N ALA A 18 -5.25 4.87 3.52
CA ALA A 18 -5.73 4.33 2.25
C ALA A 18 -7.26 4.39 2.15
N LYS A 19 -7.97 4.01 3.23
CA LYS A 19 -9.44 4.09 3.29
C LYS A 19 -9.96 5.51 3.10
N ALA A 20 -9.33 6.49 3.76
CA ALA A 20 -9.69 7.90 3.61
C ALA A 20 -9.47 8.41 2.19
N LYS A 21 -8.33 8.05 1.58
CA LYS A 21 -8.00 8.39 0.18
C LYS A 21 -9.04 7.83 -0.79
N VAL A 22 -9.29 6.52 -0.75
CA VAL A 22 -10.26 5.86 -1.66
C VAL A 22 -11.67 6.39 -1.47
N ARG A 23 -12.11 6.62 -0.23
CA ARG A 23 -13.43 7.21 0.03
C ARG A 23 -13.59 8.60 -0.60
N THR A 24 -12.50 9.33 -0.78
CA THR A 24 -12.49 10.67 -1.37
C THR A 24 -12.42 10.59 -2.90
N GLU A 25 -11.49 9.80 -3.43
CA GLU A 25 -11.19 9.70 -4.87
C GLU A 25 -12.17 8.81 -5.65
N CYS A 26 -12.77 7.81 -4.98
CA CYS A 26 -13.67 6.83 -5.56
C CYS A 26 -15.10 6.95 -5.00
N LYS A 27 -15.49 8.14 -4.53
CA LYS A 27 -16.79 8.37 -3.86
C LYS A 27 -18.02 8.02 -4.71
N ASP A 28 -17.87 8.10 -6.03
CA ASP A 28 -18.95 7.89 -7.01
C ASP A 28 -19.05 6.43 -7.46
N LEU A 29 -18.10 5.58 -7.06
CA LEU A 29 -18.08 4.14 -7.33
C LEU A 29 -18.91 3.38 -6.30
N ASP A 30 -19.37 2.18 -6.67
CA ASP A 30 -20.07 1.33 -5.71
C ASP A 30 -19.14 0.81 -4.61
N PHE A 31 -19.71 0.24 -3.55
CA PHE A 31 -18.93 -0.22 -2.40
C PHE A 31 -17.91 -1.31 -2.75
N GLY A 32 -18.26 -2.25 -3.64
CA GLY A 32 -17.36 -3.32 -4.08
C GLY A 32 -16.21 -2.78 -4.93
N GLU A 33 -16.47 -1.80 -5.79
CA GLU A 33 -15.44 -1.07 -6.51
C GLU A 33 -14.52 -0.30 -5.55
N GLN A 34 -15.09 0.43 -4.58
CA GLN A 34 -14.30 1.10 -3.53
C GLN A 34 -13.44 0.10 -2.74
N CYS A 35 -13.95 -1.09 -2.40
CA CYS A 35 -13.15 -2.14 -1.77
C CYS A 35 -11.99 -2.59 -2.66
N SER A 36 -12.24 -2.83 -3.96
CA SER A 36 -11.21 -3.23 -4.92
C SER A 36 -10.10 -2.18 -5.06
N HIS A 37 -10.46 -0.89 -5.01
CA HIS A 37 -9.50 0.21 -4.99
C HIS A 37 -8.73 0.26 -3.66
N LEU A 38 -9.42 0.06 -2.52
CA LEU A 38 -8.81 0.04 -1.20
C LEU A 38 -7.81 -1.10 -1.02
N GLU A 39 -8.08 -2.28 -1.56
CA GLU A 39 -7.14 -3.41 -1.54
C GLU A 39 -5.79 -3.03 -2.17
N LYS A 40 -5.81 -2.34 -3.32
CA LYS A 40 -4.59 -1.90 -4.01
C LYS A 40 -3.90 -0.74 -3.28
N GLU A 41 -4.67 0.21 -2.76
CA GLU A 41 -4.12 1.33 -1.99
C GLU A 41 -3.51 0.88 -0.65
N ALA A 42 -4.08 -0.15 0.00
CA ALA A 42 -3.51 -0.77 1.19
C ALA A 42 -2.14 -1.41 0.92
N VAL A 43 -1.96 -2.03 -0.26
CA VAL A 43 -0.65 -2.52 -0.72
C VAL A 43 0.32 -1.35 -0.87
N ASN A 44 -0.11 -0.23 -1.46
CA ASN A 44 0.73 0.96 -1.62
C ASN A 44 1.16 1.57 -0.27
N VAL A 45 0.26 1.63 0.71
CA VAL A 45 0.60 2.03 2.09
C VAL A 45 1.65 1.10 2.68
N SER A 46 1.50 -0.21 2.52
CA SER A 46 2.47 -1.19 3.01
C SER A 46 3.83 -1.04 2.35
N LEU A 47 3.88 -0.79 1.03
CA LEU A 47 5.12 -0.50 0.31
C LEU A 47 5.80 0.79 0.82
N GLY A 48 5.02 1.84 1.11
CA GLY A 48 5.51 3.06 1.76
C GLY A 48 6.08 2.78 3.16
N ASN A 49 5.38 1.96 3.95
CA ASN A 49 5.84 1.54 5.27
C ASN A 49 7.14 0.74 5.19
N LEU A 50 7.32 -0.13 4.19
CA LEU A 50 8.58 -0.84 3.97
C LEU A 50 9.77 0.12 3.77
N LEU A 51 9.57 1.28 3.14
CA LEU A 51 10.63 2.30 2.97
C LEU A 51 10.99 3.06 4.26
N THR A 52 10.21 2.90 5.32
CA THR A 52 10.54 3.46 6.65
C THR A 52 11.66 2.67 7.34
N TYR A 53 11.89 1.42 6.93
CA TYR A 53 12.98 0.59 7.44
C TYR A 53 14.31 0.95 6.76
N PRO A 54 15.35 1.34 7.51
CA PRO A 54 16.61 1.81 6.93
C PRO A 54 17.28 0.82 5.99
N PHE A 55 17.32 -0.47 6.35
CA PHE A 55 17.94 -1.52 5.54
C PHE A 55 17.17 -1.81 4.25
N VAL A 56 15.84 -1.68 4.26
CA VAL A 56 15.03 -1.81 3.04
C VAL A 56 15.34 -0.65 2.10
N ARG A 57 15.31 0.58 2.61
CA ARG A 57 15.64 1.78 1.84
C ARG A 57 17.03 1.68 1.24
N GLU A 58 18.01 1.28 2.03
CA GLU A 58 19.39 1.08 1.58
C GLU A 58 19.48 0.05 0.45
N GLY A 59 18.79 -1.10 0.59
CA GLY A 59 18.75 -2.13 -0.44
C GLY A 59 18.12 -1.63 -1.75
N VAL A 60 17.04 -0.85 -1.66
CA VAL A 60 16.39 -0.22 -2.82
C VAL A 60 17.32 0.77 -3.51
N VAL A 61 17.98 1.66 -2.75
CA VAL A 61 18.94 2.64 -3.29
C VAL A 61 20.14 1.97 -3.94
N LYS A 62 20.66 0.90 -3.33
CA LYS A 62 21.78 0.11 -3.87
C LYS A 62 21.37 -0.81 -5.03
N LYS A 63 20.09 -0.84 -5.40
CA LYS A 63 19.51 -1.75 -6.42
C LYS A 63 19.76 -3.23 -6.12
N THR A 64 19.95 -3.57 -4.84
CA THR A 64 20.07 -4.97 -4.37
C THR A 64 18.73 -5.54 -3.91
N LEU A 65 17.73 -4.68 -3.70
CA LEU A 65 16.35 -5.04 -3.34
C LEU A 65 15.37 -4.26 -4.24
N SER A 66 14.30 -4.92 -4.67
CA SER A 66 13.20 -4.29 -5.41
C SER A 66 11.89 -4.50 -4.67
N LEU A 67 11.07 -3.45 -4.56
CA LEU A 67 9.74 -3.52 -3.95
C LEU A 67 8.67 -3.56 -5.05
N LYS A 68 7.72 -4.48 -4.91
CA LYS A 68 6.62 -4.68 -5.86
C LYS A 68 5.30 -4.83 -5.11
N GLY A 69 4.25 -4.23 -5.64
CA GLY A 69 2.88 -4.45 -5.20
C GLY A 69 2.20 -5.52 -6.05
N GLY A 70 1.35 -6.32 -5.43
CA GLY A 70 0.60 -7.37 -6.10
C GLY A 70 -0.86 -7.37 -5.65
N HIS A 71 -1.77 -7.61 -6.59
CA HIS A 71 -3.20 -7.79 -6.32
C HIS A 71 -3.70 -9.02 -7.08
N TYR A 72 -4.29 -9.96 -6.36
CA TYR A 72 -4.85 -11.18 -6.93
C TYR A 72 -6.38 -11.16 -6.80
N ASP A 73 -7.05 -11.04 -7.94
CA ASP A 73 -8.50 -11.16 -8.05
C ASP A 73 -8.84 -12.63 -8.32
N PHE A 74 -9.18 -13.36 -7.26
CA PHE A 74 -9.54 -14.78 -7.36
C PHE A 74 -10.90 -15.03 -8.03
N VAL A 75 -11.76 -14.01 -8.12
CA VAL A 75 -13.07 -14.11 -8.79
C VAL A 75 -12.86 -14.12 -10.30
N LYS A 76 -11.99 -13.23 -10.80
CA LYS A 76 -11.66 -13.14 -12.24
C LYS A 76 -10.47 -14.02 -12.63
N GLY A 77 -9.75 -14.59 -11.67
CA GLY A 77 -8.50 -15.33 -11.90
C GLY A 77 -7.39 -14.45 -12.48
N ALA A 78 -7.32 -13.18 -12.06
CA ALA A 78 -6.39 -12.20 -12.60
C ALA A 78 -5.36 -11.75 -11.55
N PHE A 79 -4.10 -11.60 -11.97
CA PHE A 79 -3.03 -11.09 -11.13
C PHE A 79 -2.44 -9.81 -11.70
N GLN A 80 -2.42 -8.75 -10.89
CA GLN A 80 -1.80 -7.48 -11.22
C GLN A 80 -0.52 -7.33 -10.39
N LEU A 81 0.56 -6.92 -11.05
CA LEU A 81 1.87 -6.69 -10.43
C LEU A 81 2.38 -5.32 -10.87
N TRP A 82 2.84 -4.50 -9.93
CA TRP A 82 3.44 -3.20 -10.23
C TRP A 82 4.72 -2.97 -9.42
N ASN A 83 5.61 -2.13 -9.95
CA ASN A 83 6.85 -1.75 -9.29
C ASN A 83 6.65 -0.47 -8.48
N LEU A 84 7.36 -0.36 -7.37
CA LEU A 84 7.58 0.93 -6.73
C LEU A 84 8.83 1.55 -7.32
N ASP A 85 8.67 2.47 -8.27
CA ASP A 85 9.79 3.17 -8.90
C ASP A 85 10.33 4.26 -7.96
N PHE A 86 11.28 3.88 -7.10
CA PHE A 86 11.96 4.81 -6.21
C PHE A 86 13.14 5.47 -6.93
N ASN A 87 12.90 6.67 -7.48
CA ASN A 87 13.96 7.52 -8.02
C ASN A 87 14.33 8.60 -6.99
N LEU A 88 15.57 8.57 -6.50
CA LEU A 88 16.12 9.68 -5.73
C LEU A 88 16.50 10.80 -6.71
N SER A 89 15.80 11.92 -6.64
CA SER A 89 16.30 13.17 -7.19
C SER A 89 17.45 13.64 -6.30
N PRO A 90 18.67 13.89 -6.82
CA PRO A 90 19.72 14.51 -6.05
C PRO A 90 19.21 15.88 -5.56
N CYS A 91 19.36 16.17 -4.27
CA CYS A 91 19.18 17.54 -3.80
C CYS A 91 20.27 18.40 -4.44
N LEU A 92 19.88 19.41 -5.23
CA LEU A 92 20.81 20.41 -5.76
C LEU A 92 21.37 21.18 -4.56
N SER A 93 22.60 20.87 -4.17
CA SER A 93 23.39 21.71 -3.28
C SER A 93 23.81 22.97 -4.06
N LEU A 94 23.26 24.12 -3.65
CA LEU A 94 23.79 25.46 -3.96
C LEU A 94 25.11 25.70 -3.23
#